data_AF-A0A975QNR3-F1
#
_entry.id   AF-A0A975QNR3-F1
#
_cell.length_a   1.000
_cell.length_b   1.000
_cell.length_c   1.000
_cell.angle_alpha   90.00
_cell.angle_beta   90.00
_cell.angle_gamma   90.00
#
_symmetry.space_group_name_H-M   'P 1'
#
loop_
_entity.id
_entity.type
_entity.pdbx_description
1 polymer ?
#
loop_
_entity_poly.entity_id
_entity_poly.type
_entity_poly.pdbx_seq_one_letter_code
_entity_poly.pdbx_strand_id
1 'polypeptide(L)'
;MEPFVYVIIFLIIFIFLISMIGMKIVPQDYVYVVERLGVYDKLLEPGLYFIFPFIDRIAHKVSMLEHKICVKHKDKEVLLKYNITDVKLYIYGVRNVDEALTYLIKEAINCNELDKMSLQGQSEVWGFMITSLKIS
;
A
#
# COMPACT_ATOMS: atom_id res chain seq x y z
N MET A 1 5.86 -36.11 -37.97
CA MET A 1 5.79 -36.07 -36.48
C MET A 1 4.36 -36.33 -36.10
N GLU A 2 4.11 -37.19 -35.11
CA GLU A 2 2.76 -37.47 -34.63
C GLU A 2 2.06 -36.18 -34.18
N PRO A 3 0.74 -36.01 -34.41
CA PRO A 3 -0.01 -34.81 -34.00
C PRO A 3 0.16 -34.47 -32.52
N PHE A 4 0.40 -35.49 -31.68
CA PHE A 4 0.70 -35.37 -30.26
C PHE A 4 1.94 -34.50 -29.96
N VAL A 5 2.98 -34.55 -30.81
CA VAL A 5 4.21 -33.77 -30.63
C VAL A 5 3.93 -32.28 -30.77
N TYR A 6 3.11 -31.88 -31.74
CA TYR A 6 2.74 -30.47 -31.92
C TYR A 6 1.93 -29.92 -30.75
N VAL A 7 1.03 -30.74 -30.17
CA VAL A 7 0.24 -30.36 -28.99
C VAL A 7 1.15 -30.12 -27.78
N ILE A 8 2.14 -30.98 -27.55
CA ILE A 8 3.11 -30.80 -26.46
C ILE A 8 3.93 -29.53 -26.64
N ILE A 9 4.45 -29.30 -27.85
CA ILE A 9 5.25 -28.10 -28.15
C ILE A 9 4.42 -26.84 -27.90
N PHE A 10 3.18 -26.82 -28.36
CA PHE A 10 2.26 -25.70 -28.14
C PHE A 10 2.04 -25.44 -26.64
N LEU A 11 1.78 -26.49 -25.85
CA LEU A 11 1.55 -26.37 -24.41
C LEU A 11 2.76 -25.80 -23.67
N ILE A 12 3.97 -26.24 -24.03
CA ILE A 12 5.22 -25.75 -23.43
C ILE A 12 5.40 -24.26 -23.72
N ILE A 13 5.23 -23.86 -24.99
CA ILE A 13 5.34 -22.45 -25.40
C ILE A 13 4.29 -21.60 -24.68
N PHE A 14 3.06 -22.10 -24.56
CA PHE A 14 1.97 -21.42 -23.89
C PHE A 14 2.27 -21.17 -22.41
N ILE A 15 2.74 -22.19 -21.68
CA ILE A 15 3.13 -22.07 -20.26
C ILE A 15 4.31 -21.10 -20.09
N PHE A 16 5.30 -21.17 -20.98
CA PHE A 16 6.46 -20.27 -20.95
C PHE A 16 6.04 -18.80 -21.13
N LEU A 17 5.16 -18.51 -22.10
CA LEU A 17 4.64 -17.17 -22.34
C LEU A 17 3.87 -16.63 -21.12
N ILE A 18 3.00 -17.44 -20.51
CA ILE A 18 2.25 -17.04 -19.30
C ILE A 18 3.21 -16.71 -18.15
N SER A 19 4.24 -17.53 -17.96
CA SER A 19 5.22 -17.34 -16.88
C SER A 19 5.99 -16.04 -17.03
N MET A 20 6.38 -15.67 -18.26
CA MET A 20 7.05 -14.39 -18.55
C MET A 20 6.16 -13.18 -18.24
N ILE A 21 4.87 -13.25 -18.55
CA ILE A 21 3.91 -12.17 -18.27
C ILE A 21 3.64 -12.02 -16.77
N GLY A 22 3.62 -13.15 -16.05
CA GLY A 22 3.38 -13.21 -14.61
C GLY A 22 4.54 -12.73 -13.74
N MET A 23 5.74 -12.57 -14.31
CA MET A 23 6.92 -12.13 -13.57
C MET A 23 6.80 -10.65 -13.18
N LYS A 24 6.94 -10.36 -11.88
CA LYS A 24 6.90 -9.01 -11.30
C LYS A 24 8.06 -8.82 -10.35
N ILE A 25 8.76 -7.71 -10.52
CA ILE A 25 9.87 -7.29 -9.65
C ILE A 25 9.33 -6.19 -8.74
N VAL A 26 9.45 -6.40 -7.44
CA VAL A 26 9.09 -5.42 -6.40
C VAL A 26 10.39 -4.78 -5.90
N PRO A 27 10.54 -3.45 -6.03
CA PRO A 27 11.71 -2.73 -5.51
C PRO A 27 11.71 -2.62 -3.98
N GLN A 28 12.87 -2.34 -3.38
CA GLN A 28 13.09 -2.37 -1.92
C GLN A 28 12.25 -1.37 -1.12
N ASP A 29 11.91 -0.24 -1.71
CA ASP A 29 11.16 0.84 -1.10
C ASP A 29 9.64 0.71 -1.28
N TYR A 30 9.16 -0.40 -1.87
CA TYR A 30 7.74 -0.65 -2.07
C TYR A 30 7.28 -2.01 -1.58
N VAL A 31 6.00 -2.07 -1.25
CA VAL A 31 5.22 -3.29 -1.07
C VAL A 31 4.03 -3.22 -2.04
N TYR A 32 3.81 -4.29 -2.80
CA TYR A 32 2.71 -4.35 -3.75
C TYR A 32 1.56 -5.17 -3.16
N VAL A 33 0.35 -4.62 -3.22
CA VAL A 33 -0.88 -5.31 -2.80
C VAL A 33 -1.45 -6.02 -4.02
N VAL A 34 -1.63 -7.34 -3.88
CA VAL A 34 -2.23 -8.18 -4.92
C VAL A 34 -3.65 -8.53 -4.55
N GLU A 35 -4.54 -8.33 -5.50
CA GLU A 35 -5.93 -8.76 -5.43
C GLU A 35 -6.18 -9.89 -6.42
N ARG A 36 -6.96 -10.87 -6.01
CA ARG A 36 -7.47 -11.95 -6.84
C ARG A 36 -8.97 -11.78 -7.03
N LEU A 37 -9.41 -11.59 -8.27
CA LEU A 37 -10.84 -11.39 -8.61
C LEU A 37 -11.51 -10.26 -7.78
N GLY A 38 -10.77 -9.21 -7.43
CA GLY A 38 -11.26 -8.06 -6.66
C GLY A 38 -11.28 -8.26 -5.14
N VAL A 39 -10.72 -9.34 -4.62
CA VAL A 39 -10.52 -9.57 -3.18
C VAL A 39 -9.03 -9.56 -2.87
N TYR A 40 -8.65 -9.01 -1.72
CA TYR A 40 -7.27 -9.08 -1.22
C TYR A 40 -6.77 -10.54 -1.17
N ASP A 41 -5.60 -10.80 -1.78
CA ASP A 41 -4.94 -12.10 -1.77
C ASP A 41 -3.69 -12.06 -0.87
N LYS A 42 -2.72 -11.21 -1.21
CA LYS A 42 -1.42 -11.15 -0.54
C LYS A 42 -0.69 -9.83 -0.74
N LEU A 43 0.33 -9.61 0.08
CA LEU A 43 1.35 -8.58 -0.08
C LEU A 43 2.58 -9.18 -0.75
N LEU A 44 3.17 -8.45 -1.68
CA LEU A 44 4.48 -8.77 -2.25
C LEU A 44 5.50 -7.80 -1.65
N GLU A 45 6.38 -8.33 -0.81
CA GLU A 45 7.54 -7.62 -0.29
C GLU A 45 8.59 -7.41 -1.40
N PRO A 46 9.68 -6.67 -1.16
CA PRO A 46 10.76 -6.54 -2.12
C PRO A 46 11.30 -7.89 -2.61
N GLY A 47 11.37 -8.08 -3.92
CA GLY A 47 11.83 -9.33 -4.52
C GLY A 47 11.21 -9.65 -5.87
N LEU A 48 11.49 -10.87 -6.36
CA LEU A 48 10.94 -11.40 -7.60
C LEU A 48 9.75 -12.30 -7.29
N TYR A 49 8.60 -12.01 -7.87
CA TYR A 49 7.38 -12.76 -7.70
C TYR A 49 6.77 -13.17 -9.03
N PHE A 50 6.07 -14.30 -9.01
CA PHE A 50 5.20 -14.72 -10.10
C PHE A 50 3.75 -14.61 -9.65
N ILE A 51 2.96 -13.88 -10.42
CA ILE A 51 1.52 -13.74 -10.23
C ILE A 51 0.79 -14.24 -11.47
N PHE A 52 -0.43 -14.75 -11.30
CA PHE A 52 -1.22 -15.21 -12.44
C PHE A 52 -1.83 -13.99 -13.16
N PRO A 53 -1.37 -13.62 -14.36
CA PRO A 53 -1.68 -12.31 -14.95
C PRO A 53 -3.16 -12.08 -15.29
N PHE A 54 -3.96 -13.14 -15.37
CA PHE A 54 -5.40 -13.06 -15.68
C PHE A 54 -6.30 -13.06 -14.45
N ILE A 55 -5.80 -13.52 -13.31
CA ILE A 55 -6.58 -13.71 -12.08
C ILE A 55 -6.12 -12.73 -11.00
N ASP A 56 -4.80 -12.56 -10.91
CA ASP A 56 -4.13 -11.70 -9.94
C ASP A 56 -3.81 -10.34 -10.57
N ARG A 57 -4.12 -9.27 -9.86
CA ARG A 57 -3.81 -7.89 -10.24
C ARG A 57 -3.04 -7.21 -9.11
N ILE A 58 -2.01 -6.43 -9.46
CA ILE A 58 -1.41 -5.48 -8.51
C ILE A 58 -2.36 -4.30 -8.39
N ALA A 59 -3.09 -4.23 -7.28
CA ALA A 59 -4.10 -3.21 -7.02
C ALA A 59 -3.45 -1.91 -6.52
N HIS A 60 -2.50 -2.03 -5.59
CA HIS A 60 -1.83 -0.89 -4.98
C HIS A 60 -0.32 -1.11 -4.91
N LYS A 61 0.44 -0.02 -5.04
CA LYS A 61 1.88 0.02 -4.83
C LYS A 61 2.14 1.02 -3.71
N VAL A 62 2.55 0.53 -2.57
CA VAL A 62 2.70 1.35 -1.36
C VAL A 62 4.18 1.56 -1.10
N SER A 63 4.59 2.81 -0.98
CA SER A 63 5.96 3.13 -0.59
C SER A 63 6.13 2.88 0.91
N MET A 64 7.23 2.26 1.32
CA MET A 64 7.56 2.06 2.72
C MET A 64 8.46 3.17 3.29
N LEU A 65 8.70 4.23 2.50
CA LEU A 65 9.46 5.40 2.93
C LEU A 65 8.65 6.27 3.90
N GLU A 66 9.35 7.17 4.59
CA GLU A 66 8.73 8.14 5.50
C GLU A 66 7.82 9.10 4.73
N HIS A 67 6.53 9.07 5.08
CA HIS A 67 5.52 9.98 4.55
C HIS A 67 5.49 11.26 5.37
N LYS A 68 5.23 12.38 4.70
CA LYS A 68 5.19 13.71 5.31
C LYS A 68 3.94 14.43 4.84
N ILE A 69 3.16 14.90 5.79
CA ILE A 69 2.01 15.76 5.52
C ILE A 69 2.17 17.08 6.27
N CYS A 70 1.90 18.17 5.57
CA CYS A 70 1.84 19.50 6.14
C CYS A 70 0.39 19.98 6.07
N VAL A 71 -0.19 20.29 7.22
CA VAL A 71 -1.55 20.81 7.34
C VAL A 71 -1.48 22.21 7.90
N LYS A 72 -1.96 23.17 7.10
CA LYS A 72 -2.14 24.57 7.52
C LYS A 72 -3.60 24.81 7.85
N HIS A 73 -3.89 25.26 9.06
CA HIS A 73 -5.25 25.60 9.47
C HIS A 73 -5.25 26.69 10.52
N LYS A 74 -6.01 27.77 10.27
CA LYS A 74 -5.94 29.03 11.04
C LYS A 74 -4.50 29.55 11.09
N ASP A 75 -3.97 29.83 12.29
CA ASP A 75 -2.64 30.38 12.50
C ASP A 75 -1.58 29.32 12.88
N LYS A 76 -1.92 28.03 12.77
CA LYS A 76 -1.02 26.92 13.12
C LYS A 76 -0.63 26.11 11.88
N GLU A 77 0.63 25.70 11.81
CA GLU A 77 1.15 24.78 10.80
C GLU A 77 1.59 23.47 11.48
N VAL A 78 0.96 22.36 11.11
CA VAL A 78 1.29 21.04 11.67
C VAL A 78 2.01 20.22 10.62
N LEU A 79 3.27 19.87 10.91
CA LEU A 79 4.06 18.93 10.14
C LEU A 79 4.04 17.57 10.84
N LEU A 80 3.38 16.59 10.21
CA LEU A 80 3.36 15.21 10.66
C LEU A 80 4.20 14.35 9.73
N LYS A 81 4.99 13.47 10.33
CA LYS A 81 5.71 12.41 9.64
C LYS A 81 5.29 11.07 10.17
N TYR A 82 5.06 10.11 9.27
CA TYR A 82 4.64 8.77 9.62
C TYR A 82 5.27 7.72 8.71
N ASN A 83 5.41 6.51 9.24
CA ASN A 83 5.85 5.33 8.51
C ASN A 83 4.73 4.30 8.50
N ILE A 84 4.55 3.60 7.39
CA ILE A 84 3.54 2.55 7.26
C ILE A 84 4.06 1.28 7.93
N THR A 85 3.26 0.67 8.81
CA THR A 85 3.59 -0.58 9.49
C THR A 85 2.80 -1.76 8.94
N ASP A 86 1.51 -1.58 8.70
CA ASP A 86 0.64 -2.59 8.10
C ASP A 86 -0.01 -2.02 6.83
N VAL A 87 0.49 -2.49 5.69
CA VAL A 87 0.03 -2.07 4.36
C VAL A 87 -1.43 -2.44 4.11
N LYS A 88 -1.92 -3.55 4.68
CA LYS A 88 -3.30 -3.98 4.49
C LYS A 88 -4.26 -3.03 5.20
N LEU A 89 -3.96 -2.70 6.45
CA LEU A 89 -4.75 -1.73 7.22
C LEU A 89 -4.66 -0.32 6.60
N TYR A 90 -3.49 0.06 6.10
CA TYR A 90 -3.28 1.34 5.44
C TYR A 90 -4.16 1.52 4.18
N ILE A 91 -4.34 0.46 3.39
CA ILE A 91 -5.11 0.51 2.13
C ILE A 91 -6.60 0.24 2.33
N TYR A 92 -6.96 -0.73 3.17
CA TYR A 92 -8.36 -1.16 3.32
C TYR A 92 -9.02 -0.65 4.59
N GLY A 93 -8.26 -0.15 5.57
CA GLY A 93 -8.81 0.43 6.80
C GLY A 93 -9.41 1.83 6.58
N VAL A 94 -8.78 2.63 5.72
CA VAL A 94 -9.23 3.99 5.40
C VAL A 94 -9.12 4.25 3.91
N ARG A 95 -10.16 4.86 3.32
CA ARG A 95 -10.20 5.18 1.89
C ARG A 95 -9.02 6.05 1.43
N ASN A 96 -8.68 7.07 2.22
CA ASN A 96 -7.53 7.95 2.00
C ASN A 96 -6.98 8.42 3.34
N VAL A 97 -5.79 7.94 3.69
CA VAL A 97 -5.14 8.24 4.98
C VAL A 97 -4.77 9.72 5.09
N ASP A 98 -4.25 10.33 4.02
CA ASP A 98 -3.83 11.74 4.06
C ASP A 98 -5.02 12.69 4.27
N GLU A 99 -6.16 12.41 3.63
CA GLU A 99 -7.40 13.18 3.83
C GLU A 99 -7.97 13.00 5.24
N ALA A 100 -8.06 11.76 5.72
CA ALA A 100 -8.59 11.46 7.04
C ALA A 100 -7.71 12.07 8.14
N LEU A 101 -6.39 12.01 7.98
CA LEU A 101 -5.42 12.61 8.88
C LEU A 101 -5.48 14.13 8.84
N THR A 102 -5.64 14.73 7.67
CA THR A 102 -5.85 16.18 7.53
C THR A 102 -7.12 16.63 8.26
N TYR A 103 -8.19 15.86 8.15
CA TYR A 103 -9.43 16.13 8.87
C TYR A 103 -9.23 16.05 10.38
N LEU A 104 -8.61 14.98 10.89
CA LEU A 104 -8.32 14.82 12.33
C LEU A 104 -7.45 15.95 12.88
N ILE A 105 -6.40 16.36 12.14
CA ILE A 105 -5.52 17.46 12.55
C ILE A 105 -6.30 18.78 12.60
N LYS A 106 -7.12 19.08 11.58
CA LYS A 106 -7.95 20.29 11.55
C LYS A 106 -8.94 20.32 12.71
N GLU A 107 -9.55 19.18 13.02
CA GLU A 107 -10.50 19.06 14.12
C GLU A 107 -9.80 19.21 15.48
N ALA A 108 -8.64 18.58 15.67
CA ALA A 108 -7.83 18.74 16.87
C ALA A 108 -7.38 20.21 17.09
N ILE A 109 -7.08 20.94 16.02
CA ILE A 109 -6.79 22.39 16.09
C ILE A 109 -8.05 23.18 16.49
N ASN A 110 -9.24 22.77 16.04
CA ASN A 110 -10.50 23.43 16.41
C ASN A 110 -10.84 23.21 17.89
N CYS A 111 -10.69 21.99 18.40
CA CYS A 111 -10.95 21.63 19.80
C CYS A 111 -9.83 22.08 20.75
N ASN A 112 -8.69 22.55 20.23
CA ASN A 112 -7.49 22.92 20.98
C ASN A 112 -6.92 21.75 21.83
N GLU A 113 -7.23 20.52 21.43
CA GLU A 113 -6.85 19.25 22.07
C GLU A 113 -6.03 18.41 21.08
N LEU A 114 -4.85 18.92 20.71
CA LEU A 114 -3.91 18.13 19.91
C LEU A 114 -3.17 17.14 20.81
N ASP A 115 -3.91 16.17 21.34
CA ASP A 115 -3.34 15.10 22.15
C ASP A 115 -2.62 14.09 21.23
N LYS A 116 -1.35 13.85 21.52
CA LYS A 116 -0.54 12.85 20.78
C LYS A 116 -1.08 11.44 21.02
N MET A 117 -1.68 11.18 22.18
CA MET A 117 -2.16 9.86 22.56
C MET A 117 -3.35 9.41 21.71
N SER A 118 -4.27 10.32 21.36
CA SER A 118 -5.43 10.00 20.50
C SER A 118 -5.03 9.74 19.05
N LEU A 119 -4.07 10.52 18.51
CA LEU A 119 -3.53 10.33 17.16
C LEU A 119 -2.73 9.04 17.04
N GLN A 120 -2.00 8.66 18.10
CA GLN A 120 -1.28 7.38 18.14
C GLN A 120 -2.27 6.19 18.09
N GLY A 121 -3.33 6.23 18.89
CA GLY A 121 -4.37 5.19 18.85
C GLY A 121 -5.01 5.04 17.46
N GLN A 122 -5.34 6.15 16.80
CA GLN A 122 -5.88 6.10 15.43
C GLN A 122 -4.85 5.61 14.41
N SER A 123 -3.58 5.96 14.57
CA SER A 123 -2.51 5.53 13.66
C SER A 123 -2.34 4.01 13.65
N GLU A 124 -2.42 3.36 14.83
CA GLU A 124 -2.33 1.90 14.93
C GLU A 124 -3.49 1.20 14.22
N VAL A 125 -4.72 1.73 14.37
CA VAL A 125 -5.92 1.21 13.69
C VAL A 125 -5.80 1.32 12.18
N TRP A 126 -5.17 2.39 11.69
CA TRP A 126 -4.97 2.66 10.26
C TRP A 126 -3.68 2.04 9.70
N GLY A 127 -2.90 1.30 10.50
CA GLY A 127 -1.70 0.59 10.03
C GLY A 127 -0.49 1.47 9.76
N PHE A 128 -0.35 2.61 10.43
CA PHE A 128 0.87 3.42 10.38
C PHE A 128 1.30 3.89 11.77
N MET A 129 2.55 4.33 11.88
CA MET A 129 3.10 4.89 13.11
C MET A 129 3.60 6.30 12.88
N ILE A 130 3.21 7.20 13.77
CA ILE A 130 3.65 8.59 13.75
C ILE A 130 5.09 8.67 14.29
N THR A 131 6.02 9.06 13.42
CA THR A 131 7.44 9.23 13.76
C THR A 131 7.69 10.58 14.43
N SER A 132 7.08 11.64 13.90
CA SER A 132 7.24 12.98 14.48
C SER A 132 6.05 13.87 14.20
N LEU A 133 5.70 14.69 15.19
CA LEU A 133 4.69 15.75 15.09
C LEU A 133 5.34 17.06 15.52
N LYS A 134 5.41 18.03 14.61
CA LYS A 134 5.86 19.40 14.89
C LYS A 134 4.71 20.36 14.62
N ILE A 135 4.51 21.29 15.54
CA ILE A 135 3.52 22.36 15.43
C ILE A 135 4.32 23.66 15.41
N SER A 136 4.10 24.48 14.38
CA SER A 136 4.62 25.83 14.25
C SER A 136 3.50 26.86 14.30
#